data_AF-A0A2M9DZW6-F1
#
_entry.id   AF-A0A2M9DZW6-F1
#
_cell.length_a   1.000
_cell.length_b   1.000
_cell.length_c   1.000
_cell.angle_alpha   90.00
_cell.angle_beta   90.00
_cell.angle_gamma   90.00
#
_symmetry.space_group_name_H-M   'P 1'
#
loop_
_entity.id
_entity.type
_entity.pdbx_description
1 polymer ?
#
loop_
_entity_poly.entity_id
_entity_poly.type
_entity_poly.pdbx_seq_one_letter_code
_entity_poly.pdbx_strand_id
1 'polypeptide(L)'
;MACRFESGSGHQHLAHRPANRLGGRTPPMSIDDATLAKARAAWDACLQQEREAQEAQQRLTAARKEVAAFHRRMAAAWKNLSEEARAQVAWTAQHTAGAAPVEAALLTLHETAETVLFEAGRKRRGHYSGVSLEAIRAVARALGLRSYGSGSGTKPLPDERLLLSVCKQFDERVSEANVRSALQGIPRK
;
A
#
# COMPACT_ATOMS: atom_id res chain seq x y z
N MET A 1 -41.47 -80.39 16.81
CA MET A 1 -41.35 -80.94 15.45
C MET A 1 -41.42 -79.78 14.47
N ALA A 2 -40.42 -79.69 13.61
CA ALA A 2 -40.16 -78.56 12.72
C ALA A 2 -41.16 -78.47 11.56
N CYS A 3 -41.41 -77.24 11.08
CA CYS A 3 -41.37 -76.90 9.64
C CYS A 3 -41.39 -75.37 9.42
N ARG A 4 -40.26 -74.87 8.90
CA ARG A 4 -40.05 -73.79 7.91
C ARG A 4 -40.88 -72.51 8.00
N PHE A 5 -40.18 -71.37 8.13
CA PHE A 5 -40.49 -70.17 7.35
C PHE A 5 -39.22 -69.56 6.79
N GLU A 6 -39.33 -69.13 5.54
CA GLU A 6 -38.26 -68.84 4.60
C GLU A 6 -37.62 -67.46 4.82
N SER A 7 -36.39 -67.37 4.35
CA SER A 7 -35.53 -66.20 4.26
C SER A 7 -36.22 -64.99 3.63
N GLY A 8 -36.56 -64.00 4.45
CA GLY A 8 -36.85 -62.64 4.01
C GLY A 8 -35.57 -61.80 3.97
N SER A 9 -34.85 -61.85 2.85
CA SER A 9 -33.77 -60.89 2.56
C SER A 9 -34.37 -59.52 2.24
N GLY A 10 -33.85 -58.44 2.82
CA GLY A 10 -34.25 -57.09 2.38
C GLY A 10 -34.09 -56.00 3.43
N HIS A 11 -32.98 -55.98 4.16
CA HIS A 11 -32.58 -54.75 4.83
C HIS A 11 -31.99 -53.76 3.81
N GLN A 12 -32.35 -52.49 4.02
CA GLN A 12 -31.78 -51.26 3.46
C GLN A 12 -32.50 -50.68 2.24
N HIS A 13 -33.49 -49.84 2.55
CA HIS A 13 -33.78 -48.63 1.79
C HIS A 13 -32.48 -47.82 1.61
N LEU A 14 -31.77 -48.03 0.51
CA LEU A 14 -30.84 -47.03 -0.01
C LEU A 14 -31.68 -45.97 -0.71
N ALA A 15 -31.99 -44.91 0.04
CA ALA A 15 -32.44 -43.67 -0.54
C ALA A 15 -31.39 -43.22 -1.56
N HIS A 16 -31.73 -43.34 -2.85
CA HIS A 16 -31.00 -42.70 -3.94
C HIS A 16 -31.01 -41.19 -3.68
N ARG A 17 -29.95 -40.69 -3.04
CA ARG A 17 -29.64 -39.26 -2.99
C ARG A 17 -29.20 -38.88 -4.40
N PRO A 18 -29.95 -38.05 -5.16
CA PRO A 18 -29.45 -37.58 -6.43
C PRO A 18 -28.20 -36.76 -6.16
N ALA A 19 -27.09 -37.17 -6.81
CA ALA A 19 -25.90 -36.37 -6.88
C ALA A 19 -26.28 -35.05 -7.56
N ASN A 20 -26.34 -33.96 -6.79
CA ASN A 20 -26.38 -32.61 -7.32
C ASN A 20 -25.10 -32.38 -8.15
N ARG A 21 -25.12 -32.77 -9.43
CA ARG A 21 -24.25 -32.21 -10.47
C ARG A 21 -24.75 -30.81 -10.78
N LEU A 22 -24.62 -29.91 -9.81
CA LEU A 22 -24.50 -28.49 -10.12
C LEU A 22 -23.04 -28.22 -10.41
N GLY A 23 -22.56 -28.79 -11.51
CA GLY A 23 -21.45 -28.22 -12.26
C GLY A 23 -21.95 -26.93 -12.89
N GLY A 24 -22.25 -25.93 -12.04
CA GLY A 24 -22.44 -24.56 -12.47
C GLY A 24 -21.10 -24.11 -13.03
N ARG A 25 -20.91 -24.28 -14.35
CA ARG A 25 -20.04 -23.42 -15.11
C ARG A 25 -20.61 -22.03 -14.95
N THR A 26 -20.17 -21.32 -13.92
CA THR A 26 -20.22 -19.86 -13.93
C THR A 26 -19.54 -19.47 -15.25
N PRO A 27 -20.24 -18.82 -16.19
CA PRO A 27 -19.57 -18.33 -17.37
C PRO A 27 -18.39 -17.46 -16.89
N PRO A 28 -17.20 -17.55 -17.51
CA PRO A 28 -16.16 -16.58 -17.20
C PRO A 28 -16.78 -15.21 -17.39
N MET A 29 -16.83 -14.39 -16.33
CA MET A 29 -17.15 -12.98 -16.51
C MET A 29 -16.09 -12.44 -17.46
N SER A 30 -16.43 -12.30 -18.74
CA SER A 30 -15.55 -11.64 -19.70
C SER A 30 -15.60 -10.16 -19.34
N ILE A 31 -14.57 -9.68 -18.63
CA ILE A 31 -14.33 -8.25 -18.54
C ILE A 31 -14.09 -7.76 -19.97
N ASP A 32 -14.80 -6.71 -20.38
CA ASP A 32 -14.57 -6.13 -21.69
C ASP A 32 -13.18 -5.47 -21.79
N ASP A 33 -12.65 -5.38 -22.99
CA ASP A 33 -11.31 -4.84 -23.22
C ASP A 33 -11.17 -3.38 -22.75
N ALA A 34 -12.27 -2.62 -22.81
CA ALA A 34 -12.32 -1.24 -22.34
C ALA A 34 -12.12 -1.14 -20.82
N THR A 35 -12.71 -2.04 -20.03
CA THR A 35 -12.56 -2.09 -18.58
C THR A 35 -11.19 -2.63 -18.18
N LEU A 36 -10.64 -3.61 -18.92
CA LEU A 36 -9.25 -4.05 -18.73
C LEU A 36 -8.25 -2.93 -19.01
N ALA A 37 -8.46 -2.15 -20.08
CA ALA A 37 -7.61 -1.00 -20.39
C ALA A 37 -7.66 0.07 -19.28
N LYS A 38 -8.83 0.35 -18.72
CA LYS A 38 -8.98 1.27 -17.56
C LYS A 38 -8.26 0.73 -16.32
N ALA A 39 -8.38 -0.57 -16.03
CA ALA A 39 -7.68 -1.21 -14.93
C ALA A 39 -6.16 -1.12 -15.11
N ARG A 40 -5.66 -1.37 -16.33
CA ARG A 40 -4.25 -1.24 -16.66
C ARG A 40 -3.74 0.19 -16.49
N ALA A 41 -4.49 1.18 -16.96
CA ALA A 41 -4.14 2.59 -16.76
C ALA A 41 -4.07 2.97 -15.27
N ALA A 42 -5.00 2.47 -14.44
CA ALA A 42 -4.97 2.70 -13.00
C ALA A 42 -3.77 2.04 -12.32
N TRP A 43 -3.39 0.83 -12.77
CA TRP A 43 -2.18 0.14 -12.31
C TRP A 43 -0.91 0.93 -12.64
N ASP A 44 -0.73 1.30 -13.91
CA ASP A 44 0.46 2.00 -14.39
C ASP A 44 0.59 3.39 -13.75
N ALA A 45 -0.52 4.12 -13.59
CA ALA A 45 -0.54 5.41 -12.90
C ALA A 45 -0.12 5.29 -11.43
N CYS A 46 -0.56 4.24 -10.73
CA CYS A 46 -0.17 4.00 -9.35
C CYS A 46 1.32 3.68 -9.22
N LEU A 47 1.86 2.82 -10.09
CA LEU A 47 3.30 2.53 -10.12
C LEU A 47 4.14 3.78 -10.44
N GLN A 48 3.65 4.63 -11.35
CA GLN A 48 4.32 5.88 -11.68
C GLN A 48 4.36 6.84 -10.47
N GLN A 49 3.24 7.00 -9.76
CA GLN A 49 3.19 7.80 -8.53
C GLN A 49 4.12 7.26 -7.44
N GLU A 50 4.21 5.93 -7.27
CA GLU A 50 5.15 5.33 -6.32
C GLU A 50 6.61 5.61 -6.70
N ARG A 51 6.95 5.55 -7.99
CA ARG A 51 8.30 5.90 -8.48
C ARG A 51 8.62 7.37 -8.24
N GLU A 52 7.71 8.27 -8.58
CA GLU A 52 7.87 9.71 -8.35
C GLU A 52 8.03 10.03 -6.87
N ALA A 53 7.25 9.36 -6.00
CA ALA A 53 7.39 9.50 -4.55
C ALA A 53 8.75 8.99 -4.05
N GLN A 54 9.26 7.87 -4.59
CA GLN A 54 10.59 7.35 -4.26
C GLN A 54 11.70 8.29 -4.73
N GLU A 55 11.61 8.84 -5.94
CA GLU A 55 12.58 9.81 -6.46
C GLU A 55 12.56 11.10 -5.64
N ALA A 56 11.37 11.64 -5.34
CA ALA A 56 11.22 12.81 -4.49
C ALA A 56 11.83 12.56 -3.09
N GLN A 57 11.62 11.36 -2.52
CA GLN A 57 12.20 10.97 -1.25
C GLN A 57 13.74 10.91 -1.31
N GLN A 58 14.31 10.37 -2.40
CA GLN A 58 15.76 10.33 -2.58
C GLN A 58 16.35 11.75 -2.67
N ARG A 59 15.72 12.63 -3.44
CA ARG A 59 16.12 14.06 -3.55
C ARG A 59 16.02 14.76 -2.21
N LEU A 60 14.93 14.57 -1.46
CA LEU A 60 14.76 15.14 -0.12
C LEU A 60 15.80 14.61 0.86
N THR A 61 16.13 13.32 0.79
CA THR A 61 17.17 12.70 1.64
C THR A 61 18.56 13.29 1.34
N ALA A 62 18.88 13.51 0.07
CA ALA A 62 20.13 14.16 -0.33
C ALA A 62 20.19 15.60 0.16
N ALA A 63 19.15 16.39 -0.08
CA ALA A 63 19.05 17.78 0.39
C ALA A 63 19.20 17.88 1.91
N ARG A 64 18.59 16.97 2.69
CA ARG A 64 18.75 16.94 4.15
C ARG A 64 20.18 16.68 4.60
N LYS A 65 20.93 15.81 3.91
CA LYS A 65 22.35 15.58 4.22
C LYS A 65 23.17 16.85 4.00
N GLU A 66 22.88 17.59 2.93
CA GLU A 66 23.52 18.86 2.64
C GLU A 66 23.19 19.92 3.69
N VAL A 67 21.90 20.08 4.04
CA VAL A 67 21.45 21.00 5.10
C VAL A 67 22.09 20.64 6.45
N ALA A 68 22.14 19.36 6.81
CA ALA A 68 22.79 18.91 8.05
C ALA A 68 24.30 19.19 8.06
N ALA A 69 24.99 18.98 6.94
CA ALA A 69 26.41 19.31 6.80
C ALA A 69 26.64 20.83 6.88
N PHE A 70 25.78 21.62 6.26
CA PHE A 70 25.83 23.08 6.32
C PHE A 70 25.58 23.58 7.74
N HIS A 71 24.53 23.10 8.42
CA HIS A 71 24.24 23.43 9.81
C HIS A 71 25.44 23.16 10.73
N ARG A 72 26.09 21.99 10.62
CA ARG A 72 27.27 21.65 11.43
C ARG A 72 28.42 22.64 11.22
N ARG A 73 28.69 23.03 9.98
CA ARG A 73 29.75 24.01 9.66
C ARG A 73 29.41 25.40 10.23
N MET A 74 28.17 25.86 10.05
CA MET A 74 27.73 27.16 10.54
C MET A 74 27.70 27.23 12.07
N ALA A 75 27.20 26.18 12.74
CA ALA A 75 27.18 26.09 14.19
C ALA A 75 28.60 26.08 14.78
N ALA A 76 29.54 25.36 14.14
CA ALA A 76 30.94 25.36 14.55
C ALA A 76 31.59 26.75 14.36
N ALA A 77 31.36 27.40 13.22
CA ALA A 77 31.86 28.75 12.97
C ALA A 77 31.31 29.75 13.99
N TRP A 78 30.00 29.72 14.27
CA TRP A 78 29.35 30.56 15.26
C TRP A 78 29.95 30.36 16.67
N LYS A 79 30.13 29.09 17.07
CA LYS A 79 30.73 28.74 18.37
C LYS A 79 32.18 29.18 18.52
N ASN A 80 32.93 29.31 17.43
CA ASN A 80 34.33 29.73 17.46
C ASN A 80 34.53 31.25 17.44
N LEU A 81 33.49 32.04 17.17
CA LEU A 81 33.56 33.49 17.28
C LEU A 81 33.71 33.93 18.73
N SER A 82 34.46 35.02 18.95
CA SER A 82 34.53 35.70 20.25
C SER A 82 33.18 36.30 20.61
N GLU A 83 33.00 36.62 21.90
CA GLU A 83 31.78 37.25 22.38
C GLU A 83 31.58 38.63 21.73
N GLU A 84 32.64 39.44 21.56
CA GLU A 84 32.53 40.74 20.88
C GLU A 84 32.12 40.56 19.41
N ALA A 85 32.67 39.56 18.72
CA ALA A 85 32.33 39.29 17.33
C ALA A 85 30.87 38.84 17.19
N ARG A 86 30.35 38.01 18.11
CA ARG A 86 28.93 37.63 18.12
C ARG A 86 28.02 38.82 18.40
N ALA A 87 28.39 39.68 19.34
CA ALA A 87 27.64 40.91 19.64
C ALA A 87 27.57 41.84 18.41
N GLN A 88 28.68 42.00 17.69
CA GLN A 88 28.72 42.80 16.46
C GLN A 88 27.83 42.21 15.35
N VAL A 89 27.82 40.88 15.19
CA VAL A 89 26.93 40.22 14.23
C VAL A 89 25.47 40.37 14.63
N ALA A 90 25.13 40.21 15.91
CA ALA A 90 23.77 40.41 16.41
C ALA A 90 23.28 41.85 16.20
N TRP A 91 24.13 42.84 16.49
CA TRP A 91 23.85 44.24 16.21
C TRP A 91 23.64 44.47 14.71
N THR A 92 24.52 43.93 13.85
CA THR A 92 24.42 44.10 12.39
C THR A 92 23.11 43.50 11.85
N ALA A 93 22.71 42.33 12.34
CA ALA A 93 21.45 41.69 11.94
C ALA A 93 20.22 42.53 12.31
N GLN A 94 20.23 43.22 13.46
CA GLN A 94 19.13 44.10 13.87
C GLN A 94 19.01 45.37 13.02
N HIS A 95 20.12 45.82 12.42
CA HIS A 95 20.19 47.08 11.66
C HIS A 95 20.22 46.87 10.14
N THR A 96 20.15 45.63 9.67
CA THR A 96 20.14 45.29 8.24
C THR A 96 18.75 44.78 7.86
N ALA A 97 18.11 45.46 6.91
CA ALA A 97 16.78 45.07 6.44
C ALA A 97 16.79 43.64 5.86
N GLY A 98 15.88 42.79 6.35
CA GLY A 98 15.76 41.40 5.92
C GLY A 98 16.75 40.42 6.55
N ALA A 99 17.67 40.87 7.40
CA ALA A 99 18.53 39.99 8.18
C ALA A 99 17.77 39.42 9.39
N ALA A 100 17.95 38.13 9.64
CA ALA A 100 17.38 37.44 10.80
C ALA A 100 18.49 37.09 11.82
N PRO A 101 18.15 36.91 13.11
CA PRO A 101 19.12 36.46 14.11
C PRO A 101 19.75 35.11 13.72
N VAL A 102 21.08 35.03 13.83
CA VAL A 102 21.85 33.84 13.40
C VAL A 102 21.45 32.59 14.18
N GLU A 103 21.18 32.71 15.48
CA GLU A 103 20.81 31.59 16.35
C GLU A 103 19.44 31.00 15.99
N ALA A 104 18.47 31.86 15.65
CA ALA A 104 17.17 31.42 15.15
C ALA A 104 17.28 30.74 13.77
N ALA A 105 18.16 31.25 12.90
CA ALA A 105 18.45 30.62 11.62
C ALA A 105 19.14 29.26 11.78
N LEU A 106 20.08 29.12 12.72
CA LEU A 106 20.73 27.85 13.05
C LEU A 106 19.72 26.82 13.59
N LEU A 107 18.83 27.23 14.49
CA LEU A 107 17.76 26.38 14.99
C LEU A 107 16.84 25.91 13.86
N THR A 108 16.43 26.81 12.97
CA THR A 108 15.60 26.47 11.80
C THR A 108 16.29 25.46 10.89
N LEU A 109 17.60 25.64 10.64
CA LEU A 109 18.39 24.70 9.83
C LEU A 109 18.53 23.33 10.51
N HIS A 110 18.68 23.31 11.83
CA HIS A 110 18.71 22.08 12.62
C HIS A 110 17.37 21.34 12.53
N GLU A 111 16.27 22.05 12.81
CA GLU A 111 14.91 21.50 12.73
C GLU A 111 14.62 20.97 11.33
N THR A 112 14.99 21.69 10.27
CA THR A 112 14.84 21.27 8.86
C THR A 112 15.67 20.03 8.54
N ALA A 113 16.90 19.96 9.08
CA ALA A 113 17.75 18.78 8.93
C ALA A 113 17.14 17.56 9.62
N GLU A 114 16.45 17.76 10.75
CA GLU A 114 15.86 16.69 11.57
C GLU A 114 14.42 16.33 11.17
N THR A 115 13.66 17.22 10.52
CA THR A 115 12.23 17.01 10.26
C THR A 115 12.02 15.74 9.43
N VAL A 116 11.35 14.75 10.01
CA VAL A 116 10.96 13.51 9.32
C VAL A 116 9.60 13.73 8.68
N LEU A 117 9.56 14.09 7.39
CA LEU A 117 8.28 14.30 6.70
C LEU A 117 7.81 13.15 5.82
N PHE A 118 8.55 12.04 5.74
CA PHE A 118 8.03 10.84 5.09
C PHE A 118 8.83 9.60 5.48
N GLU A 119 8.22 8.69 6.23
CA GLU A 119 8.63 7.29 6.19
C GLU A 119 8.03 6.70 4.92
N ALA A 120 8.87 6.47 3.89
CA ALA A 120 8.47 5.72 2.71
C ALA A 120 7.75 4.44 3.17
N GLY A 121 6.50 4.30 2.73
CA GLY A 121 5.52 3.36 3.28
C GLY A 121 6.16 2.08 3.79
N ARG A 122 6.20 1.94 5.13
CA ARG A 122 6.55 0.73 5.90
C ARG A 122 7.64 -0.14 5.26
N LYS A 123 8.83 -0.13 5.88
CA LYS A 123 9.64 -1.35 6.04
C LYS A 123 8.87 -2.36 6.90
N ARG A 124 7.70 -2.83 6.45
CA ARG A 124 7.02 -3.94 7.13
C ARG A 124 7.89 -5.16 6.91
N ARG A 125 8.40 -5.71 8.01
CA ARG A 125 8.95 -7.07 8.07
C ARG A 125 7.86 -8.03 7.57
N GLY A 126 7.91 -8.31 6.29
CA GLY A 126 6.94 -9.14 5.57
C GLY A 126 7.45 -9.21 4.14
N HIS A 127 7.60 -10.43 3.62
CA HIS A 127 8.19 -10.72 2.32
C HIS A 127 7.86 -9.65 1.28
N TYR A 128 8.88 -8.88 0.87
CA TYR A 128 8.73 -7.86 -0.15
C TYR A 128 8.54 -8.59 -1.47
N SER A 129 7.30 -8.88 -1.85
CA SER A 129 6.99 -9.56 -3.12
C SER A 129 7.37 -8.71 -4.34
N GLY A 130 7.83 -7.47 -4.15
CA GLY A 130 8.11 -6.52 -5.24
C GLY A 130 6.86 -6.02 -5.96
N VAL A 131 5.67 -6.39 -5.46
CA VAL A 131 4.35 -6.06 -6.02
C VAL A 131 3.72 -4.96 -5.17
N SER A 132 3.26 -3.89 -5.83
CA SER A 132 2.56 -2.80 -5.15
C SER A 132 1.15 -3.23 -4.72
N LEU A 133 0.88 -3.17 -3.42
CA LEU A 133 -0.47 -3.39 -2.89
C LEU A 133 -1.42 -2.24 -3.24
N GLU A 134 -0.91 -1.01 -3.39
CA GLU A 134 -1.72 0.14 -3.80
C GLU A 134 -2.13 0.01 -5.27
N ALA A 135 -1.26 -0.50 -6.14
CA ALA A 135 -1.61 -0.76 -7.53
C ALA A 135 -2.73 -1.81 -7.63
N ILE A 136 -2.69 -2.87 -6.81
CA ILE A 136 -3.79 -3.84 -6.70
C ILE A 136 -5.09 -3.16 -6.21
N ARG A 137 -5.00 -2.25 -5.22
CA ARG A 137 -6.17 -1.48 -4.75
C ARG A 137 -6.71 -0.55 -5.83
N ALA A 138 -5.85 0.07 -6.63
CA ALA A 138 -6.24 0.94 -7.73
C ALA A 138 -7.00 0.15 -8.81
N VAL A 139 -6.50 -1.03 -9.19
CA VAL A 139 -7.20 -1.95 -10.09
C VAL A 139 -8.54 -2.38 -9.51
N ALA A 140 -8.59 -2.76 -8.23
CA ALA A 140 -9.83 -3.13 -7.58
C ALA A 140 -10.88 -1.99 -7.63
N ARG A 141 -10.47 -0.74 -7.41
CA ARG A 141 -11.35 0.44 -7.53
C ARG A 141 -11.79 0.68 -8.97
N ALA A 142 -10.89 0.55 -9.94
CA ALA A 142 -11.19 0.72 -11.37
C ALA A 142 -12.20 -0.32 -11.87
N LEU A 143 -12.11 -1.55 -11.36
CA LEU A 143 -13.05 -2.64 -11.63
C LEU A 143 -14.34 -2.56 -10.77
N GLY A 144 -14.45 -1.57 -9.87
CA GLY A 144 -15.62 -1.40 -9.00
C GLY A 144 -15.76 -2.47 -7.90
N LEU A 145 -14.69 -3.20 -7.58
CA LEU A 145 -14.67 -4.25 -6.56
C LEU A 145 -14.73 -3.64 -5.14
N ARG A 146 -15.55 -4.23 -4.25
CA ARG A 146 -15.78 -3.74 -2.87
C ARG A 146 -15.05 -4.60 -1.83
N SER A 147 -14.69 -4.00 -0.69
CA SER A 147 -13.94 -4.63 0.42
C SER A 147 -14.74 -5.69 1.21
N TYR A 148 -14.01 -6.62 1.85
CA TYR A 148 -14.50 -7.58 2.83
C TYR A 148 -15.05 -6.90 4.09
N GLY A 149 -16.36 -7.03 4.32
CA GLY A 149 -16.92 -6.94 5.67
C GLY A 149 -16.91 -8.32 6.31
N SER A 150 -16.46 -8.42 7.56
CA SER A 150 -16.69 -9.59 8.43
C SER A 150 -18.16 -9.61 8.90
N GLY A 151 -19.10 -9.70 7.95
CA GLY A 151 -20.53 -9.60 8.24
C GLY A 151 -21.36 -10.48 7.30
N SER A 152 -22.02 -11.46 7.88
CA SER A 152 -23.04 -12.30 7.26
C SER A 152 -24.16 -11.43 6.66
N GLY A 153 -24.22 -11.30 5.34
CA GLY A 153 -25.25 -10.49 4.68
C GLY A 153 -25.10 -10.41 3.16
N THR A 154 -25.34 -11.55 2.50
CA THR A 154 -25.87 -11.71 1.13
C THR A 154 -25.82 -10.50 0.16
N LYS A 155 -24.64 -10.21 -0.39
CA LYS A 155 -24.48 -9.67 -1.76
C LYS A 155 -23.40 -10.47 -2.49
N PRO A 156 -23.54 -10.74 -3.80
CA PRO A 156 -22.62 -11.60 -4.52
C PRO A 156 -21.23 -10.94 -4.57
N LEU A 157 -20.24 -11.71 -4.12
CA LEU A 157 -18.81 -11.38 -4.18
C LEU A 157 -18.37 -11.28 -5.65
N PRO A 158 -17.60 -10.26 -6.06
CA PRO A 158 -16.71 -10.40 -7.19
C PRO A 158 -15.27 -10.61 -6.69
N ASP A 159 -14.93 -11.89 -6.61
CA ASP A 159 -13.72 -12.53 -7.12
C ASP A 159 -12.33 -11.94 -6.79
N GLU A 160 -11.80 -12.27 -5.60
CA GLU A 160 -10.35 -12.38 -5.34
C GLU A 160 -9.63 -13.07 -6.52
N ARG A 161 -10.27 -14.08 -7.13
CA ARG A 161 -9.79 -14.82 -8.31
C ARG A 161 -9.73 -13.98 -9.59
N LEU A 162 -10.69 -13.08 -9.81
CA LEU A 162 -10.76 -12.20 -10.98
C LEU A 162 -9.73 -11.10 -10.82
N LEU A 163 -9.67 -10.46 -9.64
CA LEU A 163 -8.65 -9.48 -9.33
C LEU A 163 -7.25 -10.09 -9.42
N LEU A 164 -7.05 -11.31 -8.92
CA LEU A 164 -5.82 -12.06 -9.10
C LEU A 164 -5.52 -12.32 -10.57
N SER A 165 -6.50 -12.79 -11.35
CA SER A 165 -6.32 -13.10 -12.77
C SER A 165 -5.92 -11.84 -13.56
N VAL A 166 -6.63 -10.73 -13.36
CA VAL A 166 -6.33 -9.45 -14.02
C VAL A 166 -4.97 -8.91 -13.58
N CYS A 167 -4.71 -8.83 -12.28
CA CYS A 167 -3.42 -8.35 -11.79
C CYS A 167 -2.26 -9.26 -12.21
N LYS A 168 -2.44 -10.58 -12.31
CA LYS A 168 -1.44 -11.50 -12.85
C LYS A 168 -1.14 -11.30 -14.34
N GLN A 169 -2.10 -10.78 -15.11
CA GLN A 169 -1.83 -10.36 -16.50
C GLN A 169 -0.96 -9.11 -16.56
N PHE A 170 -0.93 -8.29 -15.50
CA PHE A 170 -0.11 -7.08 -15.44
C PHE A 170 1.28 -7.34 -14.81
N ASP A 171 1.32 -8.18 -13.77
CA ASP A 171 2.54 -8.63 -13.11
C ASP A 171 2.36 -10.07 -12.60
N GLU A 172 3.09 -11.01 -13.20
CA GLU A 172 3.00 -12.44 -12.91
C GLU A 172 3.32 -12.80 -11.44
N ARG A 173 4.07 -11.92 -10.75
CA ARG A 173 4.48 -12.10 -9.35
C ARG A 173 3.34 -11.87 -8.36
N VAL A 174 2.21 -11.32 -8.81
CA VAL A 174 1.03 -11.09 -7.97
C VAL A 174 0.53 -12.43 -7.42
N SER A 175 0.53 -12.54 -6.09
CA SER A 175 0.02 -13.72 -5.38
C SER A 175 -1.37 -13.46 -4.77
N GLU A 176 -2.08 -14.55 -4.43
CA GLU A 176 -3.32 -14.49 -3.66
C GLU A 176 -3.16 -13.73 -2.34
N ALA A 177 -2.01 -13.89 -1.67
CA ALA A 177 -1.71 -13.20 -0.43
C ALA A 177 -1.61 -11.67 -0.63
N ASN A 178 -1.08 -11.22 -1.77
CA ASN A 178 -1.04 -9.79 -2.11
C ASN A 178 -2.44 -9.25 -2.32
N VAL A 179 -3.27 -9.96 -3.09
CA VAL A 179 -4.66 -9.56 -3.37
C VAL A 179 -5.47 -9.45 -2.07
N ARG A 180 -5.38 -10.47 -1.21
CA ARG A 180 -6.06 -10.46 0.10
C ARG A 180 -5.61 -9.29 0.98
N SER A 181 -4.31 -9.04 1.05
CA SER A 181 -3.73 -7.93 1.84
C SER A 181 -4.13 -6.55 1.28
N ALA A 182 -4.25 -6.43 -0.04
CA ALA A 182 -4.71 -5.21 -0.69
C ALA A 182 -6.19 -4.92 -0.33
N LEU A 183 -7.06 -5.91 -0.39
CA LEU A 183 -8.49 -5.75 -0.14
C LEU A 183 -8.87 -5.47 1.32
N GLN A 184 -8.06 -5.91 2.30
CA GLN A 184 -8.24 -5.60 3.72
C GLN A 184 -8.16 -4.09 4.06
N GLY A 185 -7.54 -3.28 3.19
CA GLY A 185 -7.26 -1.86 3.45
C GLY A 185 -8.23 -0.86 2.78
N ILE A 186 -9.31 -1.31 2.14
CA ILE A 186 -10.24 -0.42 1.42
C ILE A 186 -11.34 0.04 2.38
N PRO A 187 -11.48 1.35 2.70
CA PRO A 187 -12.47 1.85 3.65
C PRO A 187 -13.90 1.61 3.15
N ARG A 188 -14.81 1.38 4.11
CA ARG A 188 -16.25 1.25 3.88
C ARG A 188 -16.80 2.62 3.41
N LYS A 189 -17.72 2.60 2.43
CA LYS A 189 -18.63 3.74 2.24
C LYS A 189 -19.78 3.59 3.21
#